data_AF-A0A954B0K1-F1
#
_entry.id   AF-A0A954B0K1-F1
#
_cell.length_a   1.000
_cell.length_b   1.000
_cell.length_c   1.000
_cell.angle_alpha   90.00
_cell.angle_beta   90.00
_cell.angle_gamma   90.00
#
_symmetry.space_group_name_H-M   'P 1'
#
loop_
_entity.id
_entity.type
_entity.pdbx_description
1 polymer ?
#
loop_
_entity_poly.entity_id
_entity_poly.type
_entity_poly.pdbx_seq_one_letter_code
_entity_poly.pdbx_strand_id
1 'polypeptide(L)'
;MTNDKQFEAAAVEQAAAGHAGLSQAEIDELVASADTGGRSPSPPVARLIMITAIVWSLFQLWIASPLPFMLRFGVFNDTEARSIHLAFALFLAYAAYPAARTRVQLGLAVVIPVALSFLFMYGGKAGVPVWWVPIIGLAVVAAILLGSPKDRIPPWEWALGIAGAVASLYLYFFYDSIAGRVGAPILQDYVIAVIGLLVLLEATRRALGPALMIVATVFLAYTFLGPLMPGIIAHKGNSLSEVVNHQWITTEGVFGIALGVSTSFVFLFVLFGSLLDKAGAGNYFIQVAFSLMGHMRGGPAKAAVVSSAMTGLISGSSIANVVTTGTFTIPLMKRVGFSAEKAGAVEVAS
;
A
#
# COMPACT_ATOMS: atom_id res chain seq x y z
N MET A 1 -0.89 24.62 -44.06
CA MET A 1 -0.96 23.25 -43.49
C MET A 1 -2.42 23.03 -43.14
N THR A 2 -3.09 22.21 -43.94
CA THR A 2 -4.55 22.18 -44.10
C THR A 2 -5.24 21.34 -43.01
N ASN A 3 -6.47 21.74 -42.68
CA ASN A 3 -7.39 21.12 -41.70
C ASN A 3 -7.47 19.59 -41.77
N ASP A 4 -7.17 18.97 -42.91
CA ASP A 4 -7.29 17.52 -43.15
C ASP A 4 -6.47 16.66 -42.18
N LYS A 5 -5.29 17.11 -41.74
CA LYS A 5 -4.47 16.32 -40.80
C LYS A 5 -5.02 16.30 -39.36
N GLN A 6 -5.75 17.33 -38.96
CA GLN A 6 -6.46 17.35 -37.67
C GLN A 6 -7.70 16.45 -37.71
N PHE A 7 -8.41 16.43 -38.84
CA PHE A 7 -9.52 15.50 -39.05
C PHE A 7 -9.04 14.05 -39.16
N GLU A 8 -7.88 13.80 -39.79
CA GLU A 8 -7.23 12.47 -39.74
C GLU A 8 -6.87 12.10 -38.31
N ALA A 9 -6.29 12.99 -37.50
CA ALA A 9 -5.96 12.68 -36.10
C ALA A 9 -7.19 12.36 -35.24
N ALA A 10 -8.29 13.09 -35.39
CA ALA A 10 -9.55 12.83 -34.69
C ALA A 10 -10.28 11.57 -35.20
N ALA A 11 -10.27 11.32 -36.51
CA ALA A 11 -10.78 10.07 -37.09
C ALA A 11 -9.92 8.85 -36.69
N VAL A 12 -8.62 9.07 -36.51
CA VAL A 12 -7.66 8.09 -35.98
C VAL A 12 -7.94 7.81 -34.50
N GLU A 13 -8.34 8.80 -33.72
CA GLU A 13 -8.81 8.65 -32.33
C GLU A 13 -10.05 7.74 -32.27
N GLN A 14 -11.05 7.99 -33.13
CA GLN A 14 -12.23 7.13 -33.27
C GLN A 14 -11.91 5.73 -33.81
N ALA A 15 -10.99 5.60 -34.77
CA ALA A 15 -10.60 4.31 -35.34
C ALA A 15 -9.70 3.48 -34.41
N ALA A 16 -8.85 4.13 -33.60
CA ALA A 16 -8.05 3.48 -32.56
C ALA A 16 -8.93 3.02 -31.39
N ALA A 17 -9.97 3.78 -31.05
CA ALA A 17 -11.02 3.32 -30.13
C ALA A 17 -11.80 2.10 -30.67
N GLY A 18 -11.80 1.88 -32.00
CA GLY A 18 -12.59 0.85 -32.68
C GLY A 18 -11.84 -0.41 -33.13
N HIS A 19 -10.52 -0.56 -32.93
CA HIS A 19 -9.77 -1.76 -33.34
C HIS A 19 -9.11 -2.44 -32.14
N ALA A 20 -9.83 -3.43 -31.58
CA ALA A 20 -9.34 -4.53 -30.74
C ALA A 20 -8.17 -4.21 -29.78
N GLY A 21 -8.30 -3.13 -29.01
CA GLY A 21 -7.67 -3.04 -27.70
C GLY A 21 -8.44 -3.92 -26.71
N LEU A 22 -7.77 -4.35 -25.64
CA LEU A 22 -8.41 -4.97 -24.49
C LEU A 22 -9.60 -4.10 -24.07
N SER A 23 -10.75 -4.71 -23.81
CA SER A 23 -11.91 -4.01 -23.24
C SER A 23 -11.53 -3.37 -21.90
N GLN A 24 -12.26 -2.33 -21.46
CA GLN A 24 -11.95 -1.72 -20.16
C GLN A 24 -12.01 -2.70 -18.99
N ALA A 25 -12.82 -3.76 -19.09
CA ALA A 25 -12.83 -4.83 -18.10
C ALA A 25 -11.54 -5.68 -18.14
N GLU A 26 -11.02 -5.98 -19.33
CA GLU A 26 -9.74 -6.71 -19.50
C GLU A 26 -8.54 -5.85 -19.12
N ILE A 27 -8.60 -4.52 -19.36
CA ILE A 27 -7.62 -3.54 -18.88
C ILE A 27 -7.65 -3.50 -17.35
N ASP A 28 -8.82 -3.32 -16.75
CA ASP A 28 -9.00 -3.35 -15.30
C ASP A 28 -8.49 -4.67 -14.70
N GLU A 29 -8.70 -5.82 -15.36
CA GLU A 29 -8.21 -7.13 -14.94
C GLU A 29 -6.70 -7.29 -15.09
N LEU A 30 -6.11 -6.79 -16.17
CA LEU A 30 -4.66 -6.76 -16.38
C LEU A 30 -3.96 -5.85 -15.37
N VAL A 31 -4.51 -4.67 -15.13
CA VAL A 31 -4.04 -3.75 -14.10
C VAL A 31 -4.21 -4.39 -12.73
N ALA A 32 -5.37 -4.96 -12.40
CA ALA A 32 -5.58 -5.61 -11.10
C ALA A 32 -4.64 -6.82 -10.91
N SER A 33 -4.44 -7.65 -11.93
CA SER A 33 -3.57 -8.83 -11.84
C SER A 33 -2.07 -8.45 -11.77
N ALA A 34 -1.67 -7.34 -12.38
CA ALA A 34 -0.29 -6.85 -12.38
C ALA A 34 0.04 -5.94 -11.18
N ASP A 35 -0.89 -5.09 -10.74
CA ASP A 35 -0.72 -4.17 -9.60
C ASP A 35 -0.97 -4.83 -8.24
N THR A 36 -1.87 -5.81 -8.17
CA THR A 36 -2.36 -6.28 -6.85
C THR A 36 -2.20 -7.77 -6.60
N GLY A 37 -2.15 -8.61 -7.64
CA GLY A 37 -2.17 -10.07 -7.46
C GLY A 37 -3.30 -10.55 -6.53
N GLY A 38 -4.38 -9.76 -6.43
CA GLY A 38 -5.40 -9.83 -5.40
C GLY A 38 -6.14 -11.16 -5.37
N ARG A 39 -6.78 -11.43 -4.24
CA ARG A 39 -7.59 -12.62 -4.02
C ARG A 39 -8.91 -12.51 -4.80
N SER A 40 -9.36 -13.61 -5.37
CA SER A 40 -10.68 -13.78 -5.99
C SER A 40 -11.55 -14.74 -5.13
N PRO A 41 -11.97 -14.30 -3.93
CA PRO A 41 -12.66 -15.18 -3.00
C PRO A 41 -14.12 -15.43 -3.42
N SER A 42 -14.78 -16.38 -2.74
CA SER A 42 -16.21 -16.64 -2.94
C SER A 42 -17.07 -15.36 -2.77
N PRO A 43 -18.23 -15.25 -3.46
CA PRO A 43 -19.02 -14.01 -3.48
C PRO A 43 -19.39 -13.43 -2.11
N PRO A 44 -19.73 -14.22 -1.06
CA PRO A 44 -19.98 -13.67 0.27
C PRO A 44 -18.74 -12.98 0.87
N VAL A 45 -17.56 -13.57 0.68
CA VAL A 45 -16.30 -13.04 1.19
C VAL A 45 -15.87 -11.81 0.38
N ALA A 46 -16.03 -11.84 -0.94
CA ALA A 46 -15.79 -10.66 -1.79
C ALA A 46 -16.68 -9.48 -1.37
N ARG A 47 -17.97 -9.74 -1.07
CA ARG A 47 -18.89 -8.73 -0.56
C ARG A 47 -18.46 -8.18 0.80
N LEU A 48 -17.94 -9.03 1.69
CA LEU A 48 -17.41 -8.59 2.98
C LEU A 48 -16.20 -7.66 2.81
N ILE A 49 -15.21 -8.05 1.99
CA ILE A 49 -14.05 -7.21 1.68
C ILE A 49 -14.50 -5.85 1.11
N MET A 50 -15.42 -5.88 0.15
CA MET A 50 -15.98 -4.66 -0.46
C MET A 50 -16.67 -3.77 0.57
N ILE A 51 -17.52 -4.33 1.44
CA ILE A 51 -18.19 -3.58 2.51
C ILE A 51 -17.14 -2.97 3.46
N THR A 52 -16.13 -3.75 3.87
CA THR A 52 -15.07 -3.23 4.73
C THR A 52 -14.30 -2.09 4.07
N ALA A 53 -13.98 -2.20 2.78
CA ALA A 53 -13.33 -1.13 2.02
C ALA A 53 -14.23 0.13 1.91
N ILE A 54 -15.54 -0.05 1.66
CA ILE A 54 -16.49 1.07 1.63
C ILE A 54 -16.58 1.74 3.00
N VAL A 55 -16.70 0.97 4.09
CA VAL A 55 -16.74 1.51 5.45
C VAL A 55 -15.45 2.28 5.77
N TRP A 56 -14.29 1.75 5.39
CA TRP A 56 -13.02 2.45 5.55
C TRP A 56 -13.03 3.76 4.75
N SER A 57 -13.46 3.75 3.50
CA SER A 57 -13.54 4.95 2.66
C SER A 57 -14.47 6.01 3.24
N LEU A 58 -15.65 5.60 3.72
CA LEU A 58 -16.59 6.49 4.39
C LEU A 58 -16.01 7.06 5.69
N PHE A 59 -15.29 6.25 6.46
CA PHE A 59 -14.60 6.73 7.67
C PHE A 59 -13.53 7.78 7.33
N GLN A 60 -12.72 7.56 6.29
CA GLN A 60 -11.71 8.54 5.86
C GLN A 60 -12.34 9.85 5.37
N LEU A 61 -13.43 9.77 4.59
CA LEU A 61 -14.20 10.94 4.19
C LEU A 61 -14.81 11.67 5.39
N TRP A 62 -15.31 10.92 6.37
CA TRP A 62 -15.90 11.47 7.59
C TRP A 62 -14.88 12.31 8.36
N ILE A 63 -13.71 11.75 8.67
CA ILE A 63 -12.66 12.45 9.44
C ILE A 63 -12.01 13.61 8.65
N ALA A 64 -12.02 13.55 7.32
CA ALA A 64 -11.53 14.63 6.47
C ALA A 64 -12.55 15.78 6.29
N SER A 65 -13.82 15.53 6.60
CA SER A 65 -14.90 16.52 6.42
C SER A 65 -15.12 17.38 7.68
N PRO A 66 -15.80 18.53 7.57
CA PRO A 66 -16.23 19.29 8.76
C PRO A 66 -17.42 18.66 9.50
N LEU A 67 -18.02 17.59 8.96
CA LEU A 67 -19.23 16.96 9.51
C LEU A 67 -19.11 16.49 10.97
N PRO A 68 -18.00 15.87 11.42
CA PRO A 68 -17.87 15.44 12.82
C PRO A 68 -18.05 16.61 13.80
N PHE A 69 -17.51 17.79 13.45
CA PHE A 69 -17.58 18.99 14.27
C PHE A 69 -18.95 19.67 14.18
N MET A 70 -19.57 19.68 12.99
CA MET A 70 -20.92 20.23 12.79
C MET A 70 -21.98 19.42 13.55
N LEU A 71 -21.86 18.10 13.51
CA LEU A 71 -22.81 17.17 14.12
C LEU A 71 -22.45 16.81 15.57
N ARG A 72 -21.27 17.25 16.06
CA ARG A 72 -20.74 16.95 17.39
C ARG A 72 -20.75 15.46 17.73
N PHE A 73 -20.49 14.62 16.74
CA PHE A 73 -20.51 13.18 16.84
C PHE A 73 -19.31 12.59 16.10
N GLY A 74 -18.73 11.52 16.62
CA GLY A 74 -17.60 10.83 15.96
C GLY A 74 -16.42 11.77 15.68
N VAL A 75 -16.09 12.65 16.64
CA VAL A 75 -14.89 13.48 16.60
C VAL A 75 -13.73 12.65 17.15
N PHE A 76 -12.76 12.35 16.29
CA PHE A 76 -11.59 11.56 16.65
C PHE A 76 -10.35 12.44 16.69
N ASN A 77 -9.47 12.21 17.65
CA ASN A 77 -8.13 12.78 17.62
C ASN A 77 -7.23 12.04 16.62
N ASP A 78 -6.04 12.59 16.36
CA ASP A 78 -5.06 12.02 15.43
C ASP A 78 -4.69 10.57 15.73
N THR A 79 -4.47 10.23 17.01
CA THR A 79 -4.07 8.89 17.43
C THR A 79 -5.20 7.89 17.20
N GLU A 80 -6.43 8.27 17.57
CA GLU A 80 -7.63 7.46 17.37
C GLU A 80 -7.88 7.21 15.88
N ALA A 81 -7.83 8.27 15.06
CA ALA A 81 -8.06 8.17 13.62
C ALA A 81 -7.03 7.29 12.91
N ARG A 82 -5.75 7.44 13.26
CA ARG A 82 -4.65 6.60 12.75
C ARG A 82 -4.80 5.14 13.17
N SER A 83 -5.23 4.89 14.40
CA SER A 83 -5.48 3.55 14.93
C SER A 83 -6.57 2.83 14.14
N ILE A 84 -7.69 3.51 13.89
CA ILE A 84 -8.79 2.98 13.09
C ILE A 84 -8.34 2.77 11.63
N HIS A 85 -7.63 3.74 11.02
CA HIS A 85 -7.10 3.63 9.66
C HIS A 85 -6.21 2.39 9.49
N LEU A 86 -5.23 2.20 10.38
CA LEU A 86 -4.31 1.06 10.31
C LEU A 86 -5.04 -0.28 10.55
N ALA A 87 -6.08 -0.30 11.38
CA ALA A 87 -6.87 -1.50 11.61
C ALA A 87 -7.59 -1.99 10.34
N PHE A 88 -8.23 -1.08 9.61
CA PHE A 88 -8.81 -1.38 8.30
C PHE A 88 -7.74 -1.81 7.30
N ALA A 89 -6.62 -1.08 7.24
CA ALA A 89 -5.53 -1.36 6.32
C ALA A 89 -4.95 -2.77 6.53
N LEU A 90 -4.64 -3.15 7.78
CA LEU A 90 -4.11 -4.48 8.09
C LEU A 90 -5.13 -5.57 7.78
N PHE A 91 -6.39 -5.40 8.19
CA PHE A 91 -7.42 -6.40 7.91
C PHE A 91 -7.57 -6.63 6.38
N LEU A 92 -7.68 -5.56 5.61
CA LEU A 92 -7.81 -5.64 4.15
C LEU A 92 -6.53 -6.18 3.50
N ALA A 93 -5.34 -5.86 4.03
CA ALA A 93 -4.09 -6.43 3.54
C ALA A 93 -4.10 -7.97 3.59
N TYR A 94 -4.58 -8.56 4.69
CA TYR A 94 -4.67 -10.03 4.82
C TYR A 94 -5.86 -10.62 4.04
N ALA A 95 -6.98 -9.90 3.96
CA ALA A 95 -8.18 -10.39 3.29
C ALA A 95 -8.06 -10.35 1.76
N ALA A 96 -7.52 -9.25 1.21
CA ALA A 96 -7.46 -8.99 -0.22
C ALA A 96 -6.16 -9.45 -0.88
N TYR A 97 -5.03 -9.49 -0.18
CA TYR A 97 -3.73 -9.80 -0.79
C TYR A 97 -3.19 -11.16 -0.33
N PRO A 98 -3.16 -12.17 -1.22
CA PRO A 98 -2.56 -13.46 -0.91
C PRO A 98 -1.04 -13.34 -0.82
N ALA A 99 -0.43 -14.08 0.10
CA ALA A 99 1.03 -14.06 0.28
C ALA A 99 1.75 -14.64 -0.94
N ALA A 100 2.61 -13.85 -1.58
CA ALA A 100 3.47 -14.32 -2.66
C ALA A 100 4.48 -15.37 -2.14
N ARG A 101 4.70 -16.43 -2.93
CA ARG A 101 5.42 -17.65 -2.52
C ARG A 101 6.64 -17.99 -3.39
N THR A 102 7.34 -17.00 -3.95
CA THR A 102 8.64 -17.30 -4.58
C THR A 102 9.61 -17.85 -3.52
N ARG A 103 10.60 -18.66 -3.92
CA ARG A 103 11.55 -19.28 -2.96
C ARG A 103 12.21 -18.24 -2.04
N VAL A 104 12.60 -17.10 -2.61
CA VAL A 104 13.18 -15.96 -1.88
C VAL A 104 12.15 -15.36 -0.92
N GLN A 105 10.93 -15.10 -1.37
CA GLN A 105 9.90 -14.51 -0.51
C GLN A 105 9.50 -15.43 0.64
N LEU A 106 9.38 -16.74 0.41
CA LEU A 106 9.13 -17.70 1.49
C LEU A 106 10.29 -17.75 2.48
N GLY A 107 11.53 -17.77 1.98
CA GLY A 107 12.72 -17.70 2.83
C GLY A 107 12.70 -16.48 3.74
N LEU A 108 12.45 -15.29 3.16
CA LEU A 108 12.35 -14.04 3.92
C LEU A 108 11.20 -14.06 4.94
N ALA A 109 10.04 -14.58 4.54
CA ALA A 109 8.85 -14.66 5.38
C ALA A 109 9.02 -15.59 6.59
N VAL A 110 9.98 -16.52 6.55
CA VAL A 110 10.34 -17.36 7.69
C VAL A 110 11.49 -16.74 8.49
N VAL A 111 12.56 -16.34 7.81
CA VAL A 111 13.77 -15.83 8.45
C VAL A 111 13.51 -14.56 9.25
N ILE A 112 12.72 -13.63 8.71
CA ILE A 112 12.49 -12.32 9.35
C ILE A 112 11.73 -12.45 10.68
N PRO A 113 10.56 -13.12 10.75
CA PRO A 113 9.88 -13.29 12.03
C PRO A 113 10.72 -14.05 13.06
N VAL A 114 11.51 -15.05 12.64
CA VAL A 114 12.40 -15.80 13.54
C VAL A 114 13.54 -14.90 14.05
N ALA A 115 14.20 -14.16 13.16
CA ALA A 115 15.27 -13.25 13.53
C ALA A 115 14.79 -12.14 14.45
N LEU A 116 13.63 -11.54 14.16
CA LEU A 116 13.02 -10.52 15.02
C LEU A 116 12.57 -11.09 16.36
N SER A 117 12.07 -12.33 16.39
CA SER A 117 11.73 -12.98 17.67
C SER A 117 12.96 -13.15 18.55
N PHE A 118 14.07 -13.62 17.99
CA PHE A 118 15.34 -13.70 18.71
C PHE A 118 15.82 -12.32 19.18
N LEU A 119 15.70 -11.31 18.32
CA LEU A 119 16.16 -9.96 18.63
C LEU A 119 15.32 -9.29 19.73
N PHE A 120 14.01 -9.47 19.71
CA PHE A 120 13.10 -8.99 20.75
C PHE A 120 13.39 -9.67 22.10
N MET A 121 13.71 -10.97 22.08
CA MET A 121 14.17 -11.67 23.28
C MET A 121 15.51 -11.11 23.78
N TYR A 122 16.47 -10.88 22.88
CA TYR A 122 17.76 -10.29 23.20
C TYR A 122 17.62 -8.89 23.83
N GLY A 123 16.69 -8.08 23.33
CA GLY A 123 16.38 -6.76 23.90
C GLY A 123 15.62 -6.79 25.24
N GLY A 124 15.18 -7.96 25.71
CA GLY A 124 14.49 -8.11 26.98
C GLY A 124 15.40 -7.79 28.17
N LYS A 125 15.06 -6.75 28.94
CA LYS A 125 15.74 -6.43 30.21
C LYS A 125 15.19 -7.27 31.37
N ALA A 126 15.97 -7.37 32.44
CA ALA A 126 15.57 -8.05 33.68
C ALA A 126 14.19 -7.53 34.16
N GLY A 127 13.25 -8.46 34.38
CA GLY A 127 11.88 -8.15 34.80
C GLY A 127 10.83 -8.15 33.68
N VAL A 128 11.22 -8.18 32.41
CA VAL A 128 10.28 -8.34 31.28
C VAL A 128 10.27 -9.81 30.84
N PRO A 129 9.16 -10.55 31.03
CA PRO A 129 9.07 -11.91 30.52
C PRO A 129 9.02 -11.88 28.98
N VAL A 130 9.96 -12.53 28.31
CA VAL A 130 10.06 -12.59 26.83
C VAL A 130 9.85 -14.00 26.26
N TRP A 131 9.56 -14.99 27.09
CA TRP A 131 9.40 -16.40 26.68
C TRP A 131 8.25 -16.62 25.67
N TRP A 132 7.26 -15.73 25.63
CA TRP A 132 6.12 -15.80 24.71
C TRP A 132 6.45 -15.28 23.31
N VAL A 133 7.54 -14.51 23.14
CA VAL A 133 7.90 -13.90 21.85
C VAL A 133 8.08 -14.94 20.73
N PRO A 134 8.83 -16.05 20.94
CA PRO A 134 8.93 -17.10 19.94
C PRO A 134 7.61 -17.74 19.56
N ILE A 135 6.64 -17.83 20.48
CA ILE A 135 5.33 -18.42 20.19
C ILE A 135 4.61 -17.60 19.12
N ILE A 136 4.70 -16.26 19.23
CA ILE A 136 4.11 -15.34 18.26
C ILE A 136 4.84 -15.43 16.92
N GLY A 137 6.17 -15.41 16.93
CA GLY A 137 6.98 -15.58 15.73
C GLY A 137 6.67 -16.89 15.01
N LEU A 138 6.61 -18.00 15.74
CA LEU A 138 6.26 -19.32 15.19
C LEU A 138 4.82 -19.37 14.69
N ALA A 139 3.87 -18.70 15.34
CA ALA A 139 2.49 -18.62 14.86
C ALA A 139 2.39 -17.88 13.51
N VAL A 140 3.11 -16.77 13.36
CA VAL A 140 3.20 -16.03 12.09
C VAL A 140 3.86 -16.90 11.01
N VAL A 141 4.98 -17.55 11.34
CA VAL A 141 5.69 -18.47 10.43
C VAL A 141 4.78 -19.63 10.00
N ALA A 142 4.08 -20.27 10.94
CA ALA A 142 3.15 -21.36 10.67
C ALA A 142 2.02 -20.90 9.74
N ALA A 143 1.40 -19.76 10.02
CA ALA A 143 0.35 -19.19 9.18
C ALA A 143 0.84 -18.92 7.74
N ILE A 144 2.08 -18.45 7.57
CA ILE A 144 2.69 -18.24 6.26
C ILE A 144 2.93 -19.59 5.55
N LEU A 145 3.49 -20.57 6.26
CA LEU A 145 3.84 -21.87 5.69
C LEU A 145 2.59 -22.66 5.24
N LEU A 146 1.48 -22.55 5.99
CA LEU A 146 0.22 -23.25 5.73
C LEU A 146 -0.43 -22.93 4.37
N GLY A 147 -0.07 -21.82 3.73
CA GLY A 147 -0.59 -21.49 2.40
C GLY A 147 -1.38 -20.20 2.38
N SER A 148 -1.45 -19.55 1.22
CA SER A 148 -2.33 -18.40 0.99
C SER A 148 -3.03 -18.58 -0.35
N PRO A 149 -4.13 -19.36 -0.39
CA PRO A 149 -4.90 -19.60 -1.60
C PRO A 149 -5.49 -18.29 -2.17
N LYS A 150 -5.63 -18.23 -3.50
CA LYS A 150 -6.22 -17.07 -4.20
C LYS A 150 -7.75 -17.12 -4.29
N ASP A 151 -8.36 -18.27 -4.05
CA ASP A 151 -9.80 -18.54 -4.18
C ASP A 151 -10.56 -18.38 -2.85
N ARG A 152 -9.86 -18.27 -1.72
CA ARG A 152 -10.46 -18.14 -0.39
C ARG A 152 -9.49 -17.56 0.63
N ILE A 153 -10.04 -17.01 1.71
CA ILE A 153 -9.26 -16.58 2.89
C ILE A 153 -9.22 -17.77 3.88
N PRO A 154 -8.05 -18.37 4.11
CA PRO A 154 -7.91 -19.46 5.08
C PRO A 154 -8.01 -18.94 6.53
N PRO A 155 -8.36 -19.81 7.51
CA PRO A 155 -8.57 -19.39 8.90
C PRO A 155 -7.37 -18.70 9.55
N TRP A 156 -6.14 -19.09 9.20
CA TRP A 156 -4.94 -18.46 9.76
C TRP A 156 -4.71 -17.04 9.22
N GLU A 157 -5.15 -16.71 8.01
CA GLU A 157 -5.09 -15.32 7.51
C GLU A 157 -6.23 -14.47 8.04
N TRP A 158 -7.40 -15.07 8.32
CA TRP A 158 -8.41 -14.42 9.16
C TRP A 158 -7.83 -14.05 10.53
N ALA A 159 -7.13 -15.00 11.17
CA ALA A 159 -6.50 -14.76 12.47
C ALA A 159 -5.46 -13.64 12.40
N LEU A 160 -4.58 -13.62 11.38
CA LEU A 160 -3.58 -12.56 11.22
C LEU A 160 -4.23 -11.19 10.93
N GLY A 161 -5.25 -11.13 10.07
CA GLY A 161 -5.97 -9.90 9.77
C GLY A 161 -6.69 -9.33 10.99
N ILE A 162 -7.35 -10.18 11.78
CA ILE A 162 -8.01 -9.79 13.03
C ILE A 162 -6.97 -9.39 14.08
N ALA A 163 -5.88 -10.15 14.24
CA ALA A 163 -4.82 -9.82 15.19
C ALA A 163 -4.17 -8.47 14.86
N GLY A 164 -3.93 -8.18 13.57
CA GLY A 164 -3.46 -6.88 13.12
C GLY A 164 -4.45 -5.76 13.42
N ALA A 165 -5.73 -5.95 13.11
CA ALA A 165 -6.76 -4.97 13.41
C ALA A 165 -6.89 -4.69 14.92
N VAL A 166 -6.88 -5.73 15.75
CA VAL A 166 -6.92 -5.61 17.21
C VAL A 166 -5.66 -4.93 17.74
N ALA A 167 -4.48 -5.29 17.24
CA ALA A 167 -3.23 -4.66 17.65
C ALA A 167 -3.19 -3.16 17.32
N SER A 168 -3.80 -2.76 16.19
CA SER A 168 -3.96 -1.35 15.81
C SER A 168 -5.01 -0.62 16.66
N LEU A 169 -6.16 -1.26 16.93
CA LEU A 169 -7.23 -0.67 17.76
C LEU A 169 -6.90 -0.62 19.25
N TYR A 170 -5.82 -1.29 19.68
CA TYR A 170 -5.38 -1.25 21.07
C TYR A 170 -5.15 0.19 21.57
N LEU A 171 -4.49 1.04 20.77
CA LEU A 171 -4.28 2.44 21.11
C LEU A 171 -5.58 3.24 21.21
N TYR A 172 -6.58 2.89 20.41
CA TYR A 172 -7.90 3.53 20.46
C TYR A 172 -8.63 3.17 21.76
N PHE A 173 -8.71 1.89 22.11
CA PHE A 173 -9.44 1.45 23.30
C PHE A 173 -8.74 1.75 24.62
N PHE A 174 -7.41 1.78 24.64
CA PHE A 174 -6.61 1.99 25.85
C PHE A 174 -5.92 3.35 25.89
N TYR A 175 -6.39 4.32 25.10
CA TYR A 175 -5.80 5.65 24.97
C TYR A 175 -5.52 6.31 26.33
N ASP A 176 -6.54 6.44 27.18
CA ASP A 176 -6.41 7.11 28.49
C ASP A 176 -5.41 6.39 29.41
N SER A 177 -5.47 5.06 29.42
CA SER A 177 -4.57 4.23 30.23
C SER A 177 -3.13 4.42 29.79
N ILE A 178 -2.88 4.39 28.48
CA ILE A 178 -1.55 4.55 27.87
C ILE A 178 -1.02 5.97 28.11
N ALA A 179 -1.86 6.99 27.93
CA ALA A 179 -1.50 8.38 28.19
C ALA A 179 -1.05 8.63 29.64
N GLY A 180 -1.62 7.89 30.60
CA GLY A 180 -1.26 7.99 32.02
C GLY A 180 0.04 7.29 32.43
N ARG A 181 0.63 6.45 31.57
CA ARG A 181 1.77 5.56 31.89
C ARG A 181 2.95 5.72 30.92
N VAL A 182 3.19 6.97 30.52
CA VAL A 182 4.24 7.36 29.55
C VAL A 182 5.58 6.70 29.90
N GLY A 183 6.11 5.88 28.99
CA GLY A 183 7.40 5.20 29.17
C GLY A 183 7.38 3.97 30.08
N ALA A 184 6.21 3.56 30.60
CA ALA A 184 6.01 2.39 31.46
C ALA A 184 5.06 1.35 30.81
N PRO A 185 5.52 0.64 29.76
CA PRO A 185 4.76 -0.42 29.11
C PRO A 185 4.55 -1.60 30.07
N ILE A 186 3.30 -2.07 30.17
CA ILE A 186 2.91 -3.30 30.86
C ILE A 186 2.98 -4.45 29.87
N LEU A 187 2.92 -5.69 30.36
CA LEU A 187 3.02 -6.90 29.52
C LEU A 187 2.08 -6.89 28.31
N GLN A 188 0.85 -6.39 28.45
CA GLN A 188 -0.12 -6.29 27.36
C GLN A 188 0.39 -5.43 26.19
N ASP A 189 1.04 -4.29 26.48
CA ASP A 189 1.62 -3.40 25.47
C ASP A 189 2.74 -4.11 24.70
N TYR A 190 3.60 -4.87 25.40
CA TYR A 190 4.64 -5.64 24.74
C TYR A 190 4.05 -6.68 23.79
N VAL A 191 3.05 -7.44 24.26
CA VAL A 191 2.42 -8.49 23.46
C VAL A 191 1.77 -7.89 22.21
N ILE A 192 0.98 -6.81 22.37
CA ILE A 192 0.32 -6.14 21.26
C ILE A 192 1.34 -5.56 20.28
N ALA A 193 2.40 -4.90 20.75
CA ALA A 193 3.41 -4.31 19.90
C ALA A 193 4.18 -5.37 19.10
N VAL A 194 4.53 -6.52 19.71
CA VAL A 194 5.22 -7.60 19.00
C VAL A 194 4.32 -8.26 17.97
N ILE A 195 3.04 -8.51 18.29
CA ILE A 195 2.05 -8.99 17.31
C ILE A 195 1.93 -7.99 16.17
N GLY A 196 1.70 -6.72 16.51
CA GLY A 196 1.52 -5.62 15.58
C GLY A 196 2.69 -5.49 14.61
N LEU A 197 3.93 -5.45 15.10
CA LEU A 197 5.12 -5.31 14.28
C LEU A 197 5.33 -6.50 13.33
N LEU A 198 5.19 -7.73 13.82
CA LEU A 198 5.37 -8.93 12.99
C LEU A 198 4.27 -9.04 11.92
N VAL A 199 3.01 -8.79 12.31
CA VAL A 199 1.86 -8.82 11.41
C VAL A 199 1.92 -7.67 10.40
N LEU A 200 2.39 -6.49 10.80
CA LEU A 200 2.57 -5.35 9.90
C LEU A 200 3.66 -5.62 8.86
N LEU A 201 4.82 -6.16 9.26
CA LEU A 201 5.89 -6.51 8.31
C LEU A 201 5.44 -7.56 7.29
N GLU A 202 4.70 -8.57 7.73
CA GLU A 202 4.12 -9.57 6.83
C GLU A 202 3.00 -8.98 5.94
N ALA A 203 2.23 -8.02 6.43
CA ALA A 203 1.27 -7.26 5.63
C ALA A 203 1.97 -6.40 4.56
N THR A 204 3.09 -5.77 4.91
CA THR A 204 3.93 -5.03 3.97
C THR A 204 4.50 -5.95 2.90
N ARG A 205 5.01 -7.12 3.28
CA ARG A 205 5.57 -8.09 2.31
C ARG A 205 4.55 -8.55 1.29
N ARG A 206 3.33 -8.88 1.73
CA ARG A 206 2.26 -9.36 0.83
C ARG A 206 1.72 -8.28 -0.10
N ALA A 207 1.57 -7.05 0.39
CA ALA A 207 0.92 -5.97 -0.36
C ALA A 207 1.91 -5.19 -1.23
N LEU A 208 3.13 -4.95 -0.75
CA LEU A 208 4.12 -4.06 -1.37
C LEU A 208 5.43 -4.78 -1.76
N GLY A 209 5.51 -6.09 -1.51
CA GLY A 209 6.69 -6.89 -1.81
C GLY A 209 7.78 -6.86 -0.73
N PRO A 210 8.88 -7.60 -0.94
CA PRO A 210 9.88 -7.85 0.10
C PRO A 210 10.78 -6.65 0.40
N ALA A 211 10.91 -5.69 -0.52
CA ALA A 211 11.87 -4.59 -0.39
C ALA A 211 11.62 -3.74 0.87
N LEU A 212 10.39 -3.26 1.08
CA LEU A 212 10.05 -2.45 2.24
C LEU A 212 10.16 -3.23 3.55
N MET A 213 9.76 -4.51 3.55
CA MET A 213 9.92 -5.37 4.72
C MET A 213 11.41 -5.54 5.09
N ILE A 214 12.29 -5.75 4.11
CA ILE A 214 13.75 -5.87 4.34
C ILE A 214 14.28 -4.58 4.95
N VAL A 215 13.99 -3.43 4.33
CA VAL A 215 14.46 -2.13 4.82
C VAL A 215 13.99 -1.88 6.26
N ALA A 216 12.70 -2.07 6.54
CA ALA A 216 12.16 -1.92 7.89
C ALA A 216 12.82 -2.88 8.89
N THR A 217 13.04 -4.14 8.50
CA THR A 217 13.70 -5.14 9.35
C THR A 217 15.15 -4.77 9.64
N VAL A 218 15.90 -4.24 8.66
CA VAL A 218 17.29 -3.80 8.85
C VAL A 218 17.37 -2.65 9.86
N PHE A 219 16.52 -1.63 9.72
CA PHE A 219 16.50 -0.52 10.68
C PHE A 219 16.01 -0.94 12.05
N LEU A 220 15.02 -1.84 12.13
CA LEU A 220 14.60 -2.41 13.40
C LEU A 220 15.72 -3.23 14.04
N ALA A 221 16.48 -4.01 13.26
CA ALA A 221 17.62 -4.76 13.73
C ALA A 221 18.73 -3.86 14.30
N TYR A 222 19.01 -2.77 13.59
CA TYR A 222 19.97 -1.75 14.00
C TYR A 222 19.65 -1.18 15.39
N THR A 223 18.36 -0.99 15.74
CA THR A 223 17.99 -0.47 17.07
C THR A 223 18.49 -1.32 18.23
N PHE A 224 18.61 -2.63 18.06
CA PHE A 224 19.10 -3.54 19.11
C PHE A 224 20.60 -3.83 18.96
N LEU A 225 21.09 -3.94 17.72
CA LEU A 225 22.46 -4.34 17.41
C LEU A 225 23.46 -3.17 17.40
N GLY A 226 23.02 -1.95 17.72
CA GLY A 226 23.86 -0.76 17.85
C GLY A 226 25.23 -0.97 18.54
N PRO A 227 25.34 -1.74 19.64
CA PRO A 227 26.62 -1.96 20.32
C PRO A 227 27.63 -2.78 19.51
N LEU A 228 27.16 -3.59 18.55
CA LEU A 228 27.99 -4.45 17.72
C LEU A 228 28.47 -3.74 16.43
N MET A 229 28.03 -2.50 16.21
CA MET A 229 28.31 -1.77 14.98
C MET A 229 29.69 -1.07 15.01
N PRO A 230 30.26 -0.74 13.83
CA PRO A 230 31.47 0.08 13.74
C PRO A 230 31.28 1.44 14.40
N GLY A 231 32.34 1.98 15.02
CA GLY A 231 32.28 3.16 15.89
C GLY A 231 31.59 4.41 15.32
N ILE A 232 31.54 4.57 13.98
CA ILE A 232 30.87 5.70 13.31
C ILE A 232 29.35 5.67 13.51
N ILE A 233 28.76 4.47 13.58
CA ILE A 233 27.31 4.26 13.68
C ILE A 233 26.92 3.49 14.95
N ALA A 234 27.86 3.26 15.87
CA ALA A 234 27.60 2.54 17.10
C ALA A 234 26.77 3.38 18.08
N HIS A 235 25.85 2.74 18.80
CA HIS A 235 25.10 3.33 19.91
C HIS A 235 24.84 2.30 21.00
N LYS A 236 24.33 2.73 22.16
CA LYS A 236 24.14 1.87 23.36
C LYS A 236 23.22 0.65 23.16
N GLY A 237 22.51 0.55 22.04
CA GLY A 237 21.42 -0.41 21.83
C GLY A 237 20.16 -0.04 22.61
N ASN A 238 19.01 -0.30 22.02
CA ASN A 238 17.71 -0.11 22.65
C ASN A 238 17.22 -1.44 23.23
N SER A 239 16.60 -1.36 24.39
CA SER A 239 15.84 -2.46 24.97
C SER A 239 14.48 -2.64 24.29
N LEU A 240 13.88 -3.81 24.46
CA LEU A 240 12.55 -4.11 23.98
C LEU A 240 11.52 -3.09 24.51
N SER A 241 11.68 -2.62 25.75
CA SER A 241 10.82 -1.58 26.32
C SER A 241 10.89 -0.26 25.54
N GLU A 242 12.11 0.20 25.22
CA GLU A 242 12.32 1.42 24.42
C GLU A 242 11.75 1.25 23.00
N VAL A 243 11.95 0.08 22.39
CA VAL A 243 11.43 -0.23 21.05
C VAL A 243 9.90 -0.33 21.04
N VAL A 244 9.28 -1.01 22.00
CA VAL A 244 7.81 -1.09 22.11
C VAL A 244 7.20 0.29 22.29
N ASN A 245 7.76 1.10 23.20
CA ASN A 245 7.30 2.47 23.42
C ASN A 245 7.39 3.29 22.13
N HIS A 246 8.56 3.31 21.50
CA HIS A 246 8.82 4.16 20.35
C HIS A 246 8.05 3.68 19.11
N GLN A 247 8.00 2.38 18.85
CA GLN A 247 7.45 1.84 17.61
C GLN A 247 5.93 1.71 17.60
N TRP A 248 5.30 1.37 18.73
CA TRP A 248 3.88 1.04 18.75
C TRP A 248 3.05 1.87 19.72
N ILE A 249 3.62 2.31 20.85
CA ILE A 249 2.83 3.00 21.90
C ILE A 249 2.78 4.50 21.67
N THR A 250 3.86 5.10 21.16
CA THR A 250 3.95 6.52 20.86
C THR A 250 3.65 6.81 19.39
N THR A 251 3.51 8.09 19.07
CA THR A 251 3.29 8.60 17.71
C THR A 251 4.61 8.92 16.99
N GLU A 252 5.73 8.32 17.40
CA GLU A 252 7.03 8.49 16.74
C GLU A 252 7.28 7.37 15.71
N GLY A 253 6.81 6.15 15.99
CA GLY A 253 6.96 4.99 15.12
C GLY A 253 5.80 4.78 14.14
N VAL A 254 5.18 3.61 14.19
CA VAL A 254 4.14 3.17 13.24
C VAL A 254 2.96 4.14 13.18
N PHE A 255 2.57 4.71 14.34
CA PHE A 255 1.47 5.67 14.43
C PHE A 255 1.88 7.13 14.19
N GLY A 256 3.09 7.35 13.68
CA GLY A 256 3.65 8.68 13.49
C GLY A 256 3.24 9.37 12.20
N ILE A 257 4.11 10.29 11.76
CA ILE A 257 3.84 11.23 10.67
C ILE A 257 3.48 10.50 9.38
N ALA A 258 4.16 9.39 9.05
CA ALA A 258 3.88 8.62 7.83
C ALA A 258 2.43 8.11 7.77
N LEU A 259 1.94 7.52 8.87
CA LEU A 259 0.54 7.07 8.97
C LEU A 259 -0.43 8.26 9.05
N GLY A 260 -0.02 9.35 9.69
CA GLY A 260 -0.78 10.60 9.72
C GLY A 260 -1.02 11.17 8.32
N VAL A 261 0.04 11.31 7.52
CA VAL A 261 -0.05 11.75 6.12
C VAL A 261 -0.93 10.81 5.29
N SER A 262 -0.83 9.49 5.52
CA SER A 262 -1.70 8.50 4.88
C SER A 262 -3.19 8.72 5.20
N THR A 263 -3.48 8.95 6.48
CA THR A 263 -4.84 9.11 7.01
C THR A 263 -5.46 10.46 6.62
N SER A 264 -4.66 11.53 6.55
CA SER A 264 -5.19 12.89 6.30
C SER A 264 -5.27 13.24 4.81
N PHE A 265 -4.33 12.77 3.99
CA PHE A 265 -4.18 13.29 2.63
C PHE A 265 -4.10 12.20 1.56
N VAL A 266 -3.24 11.18 1.74
CA VAL A 266 -2.98 10.19 0.69
C VAL A 266 -4.27 9.45 0.30
N PHE A 267 -5.09 9.07 1.28
CA PHE A 267 -6.34 8.39 1.00
C PHE A 267 -7.26 9.23 0.08
N LEU A 268 -7.41 10.53 0.33
CA LEU A 268 -8.27 11.39 -0.49
C LEU A 268 -7.75 11.50 -1.91
N PHE A 269 -6.43 11.64 -2.09
CA PHE A 269 -5.82 11.66 -3.42
C PHE A 269 -6.07 10.37 -4.19
N VAL A 270 -5.93 9.20 -3.53
CA VAL A 270 -6.22 7.90 -4.15
C VAL A 270 -7.71 7.74 -4.46
N LEU A 271 -8.59 8.11 -3.52
CA LEU A 271 -10.04 8.02 -3.72
C LEU A 271 -10.50 8.91 -4.87
N PHE A 272 -10.18 10.21 -4.82
CA PHE A 272 -10.56 11.14 -5.89
C PHE A 272 -9.86 10.81 -7.20
N GLY A 273 -8.62 10.32 -7.17
CA GLY A 273 -7.91 9.86 -8.35
C GLY A 273 -8.63 8.67 -9.01
N SER A 274 -9.04 7.67 -8.23
CA SER A 274 -9.81 6.52 -8.75
C SER A 274 -11.21 6.91 -9.27
N LEU A 275 -11.88 7.87 -8.62
CA LEU A 275 -13.17 8.39 -9.08
C LEU A 275 -13.01 9.21 -10.37
N LEU A 276 -11.94 10.01 -10.48
CA LEU A 276 -11.62 10.81 -11.65
C LEU A 276 -11.28 9.93 -12.85
N ASP A 277 -10.52 8.86 -12.62
CA ASP A 277 -10.22 7.85 -13.64
C ASP A 277 -11.51 7.16 -14.14
N LYS A 278 -12.36 6.69 -13.23
CA LYS A 278 -13.68 6.11 -13.57
C LYS A 278 -14.63 7.12 -14.24
N ALA A 279 -14.47 8.41 -13.99
CA ALA A 279 -15.23 9.46 -14.68
C ALA A 279 -14.74 9.73 -16.13
N GLY A 280 -13.68 9.05 -16.58
CA GLY A 280 -13.18 9.14 -17.95
C GLY A 280 -12.07 10.17 -18.16
N ALA A 281 -11.42 10.63 -17.09
CA ALA A 281 -10.39 11.66 -17.19
C ALA A 281 -9.14 11.23 -17.98
N GLY A 282 -8.85 9.92 -18.07
CA GLY A 282 -7.73 9.42 -18.89
C GLY A 282 -7.81 9.89 -20.35
N ASN A 283 -8.98 9.74 -21.00
CA ASN A 283 -9.21 10.24 -22.35
C ASN A 283 -9.17 11.77 -22.43
N TYR A 284 -9.66 12.45 -21.39
CA TYR A 284 -9.58 13.91 -21.31
C TYR A 284 -8.12 14.40 -21.31
N PHE A 285 -7.23 13.77 -20.54
CA PHE A 285 -5.82 14.17 -20.51
C PHE A 285 -5.09 13.89 -21.83
N ILE A 286 -5.42 12.79 -22.49
CA ILE A 286 -4.93 12.50 -23.85
C ILE A 286 -5.32 13.66 -24.78
N GLN A 287 -6.60 14.04 -24.82
CA GLN A 287 -7.08 15.11 -25.69
C GLN A 287 -6.44 16.47 -25.37
N VAL A 288 -6.27 16.80 -24.09
CA VAL A 288 -5.60 18.03 -23.68
C VAL A 288 -4.13 18.03 -24.13
N ALA A 289 -3.40 16.95 -23.89
CA ALA A 289 -2.00 16.84 -24.30
C ALA A 289 -1.82 16.94 -25.82
N PHE A 290 -2.73 16.33 -26.60
CA PHE A 290 -2.72 16.45 -28.06
C PHE A 290 -3.08 17.86 -28.54
N SER A 291 -4.02 18.53 -27.89
CA SER A 291 -4.38 19.91 -28.22
C SER A 291 -3.20 20.88 -28.03
N LEU A 292 -2.39 20.67 -26.99
CA LEU A 292 -1.26 21.51 -26.62
C LEU A 292 0.00 21.23 -27.46
N MET A 293 0.27 19.96 -27.75
CA MET A 293 1.59 19.54 -28.26
C MET A 293 1.52 18.86 -29.63
N GLY A 294 0.35 18.40 -30.08
CA GLY A 294 0.18 17.61 -31.30
C GLY A 294 0.61 18.34 -32.58
N HIS A 295 0.50 19.68 -32.60
CA HIS A 295 0.91 20.51 -33.72
C HIS A 295 2.43 20.77 -33.80
N MET A 296 3.20 20.38 -32.77
CA MET A 296 4.65 20.57 -32.75
C MET A 296 5.36 19.54 -33.63
N ARG A 297 6.62 19.82 -34.01
CA ARG A 297 7.48 18.78 -34.60
C ARG A 297 7.74 17.68 -33.57
N GLY A 298 7.42 16.44 -33.95
CA GLY A 298 7.37 15.29 -33.03
C GLY A 298 6.17 15.34 -32.07
N GLY A 299 5.12 16.12 -32.40
CA GLY A 299 3.98 16.43 -31.54
C GLY A 299 3.32 15.21 -30.91
N PRO A 300 3.03 14.13 -31.65
CA PRO A 300 2.48 12.90 -31.08
C PRO A 300 3.30 12.26 -29.98
N ALA A 301 4.63 12.21 -30.11
CA ALA A 301 5.49 11.65 -29.07
C ALA A 301 5.54 12.56 -27.83
N LYS A 302 5.51 13.89 -28.03
CA LYS A 302 5.45 14.86 -26.93
C LYS A 302 4.10 14.80 -26.21
N ALA A 303 3.00 14.71 -26.97
CA ALA A 303 1.66 14.55 -26.44
C ALA A 303 1.50 13.24 -25.67
N ALA A 304 2.11 12.14 -26.14
CA ALA A 304 2.16 10.87 -25.42
C ALA A 304 2.86 11.02 -24.06
N VAL A 305 4.05 11.62 -24.01
CA VAL A 305 4.79 11.83 -22.76
C VAL A 305 4.01 12.73 -21.79
N VAL A 306 3.44 13.84 -22.27
CA VAL A 306 2.65 14.76 -21.42
C VAL A 306 1.37 14.10 -20.92
N SER A 307 0.66 13.36 -21.77
CA SER A 307 -0.54 12.64 -21.37
C SER A 307 -0.23 11.55 -20.35
N SER A 308 0.83 10.78 -20.58
CA SER A 308 1.29 9.74 -19.67
C SER A 308 1.71 10.34 -18.32
N ALA A 309 2.38 11.49 -18.32
CA ALA A 309 2.68 12.21 -17.08
C ALA A 309 1.41 12.69 -16.35
N MET A 310 0.40 13.21 -17.06
CA MET A 310 -0.86 13.65 -16.47
C MET A 310 -1.69 12.48 -15.90
N THR A 311 -1.78 11.37 -16.62
CA THR A 311 -2.47 10.16 -16.17
C THR A 311 -1.72 9.49 -15.01
N GLY A 312 -0.39 9.43 -15.08
CA GLY A 312 0.46 8.88 -14.04
C GLY A 312 0.39 9.65 -12.72
N LEU A 313 0.23 10.98 -12.76
CA LEU A 313 -0.01 11.80 -11.56
C LEU A 313 -1.28 11.40 -10.80
N ILE A 314 -2.27 10.85 -11.50
CA ILE A 314 -3.56 10.48 -10.90
C ILE A 314 -3.58 9.02 -10.49
N SER A 315 -3.13 8.11 -11.36
CA SER A 315 -3.19 6.67 -11.06
C SER A 315 -2.16 6.26 -10.02
N GLY A 316 -0.99 6.93 -9.98
CA GLY A 316 0.14 6.54 -9.14
C GLY A 316 0.72 5.15 -9.46
N SER A 317 0.25 4.49 -10.53
CA SER A 317 0.68 3.17 -10.98
C SER A 317 1.29 3.25 -12.37
N SER A 318 2.56 2.88 -12.49
CA SER A 318 3.26 2.86 -13.78
C SER A 318 2.72 1.79 -14.72
N ILE A 319 2.21 0.68 -14.20
CA ILE A 319 1.60 -0.38 -15.02
C ILE A 319 0.23 0.08 -15.52
N ALA A 320 -0.62 0.61 -14.62
CA ALA A 320 -1.91 1.18 -15.01
C ALA A 320 -1.74 2.30 -16.03
N ASN A 321 -0.71 3.13 -15.87
CA ASN A 321 -0.39 4.19 -16.81
C ASN A 321 -0.11 3.62 -18.21
N VAL A 322 0.85 2.69 -18.35
CA VAL A 322 1.18 2.09 -19.66
C VAL A 322 0.01 1.35 -20.29
N VAL A 323 -0.84 0.68 -19.50
CA VAL A 323 -2.02 -0.02 -20.03
C VAL A 323 -3.09 0.97 -20.49
N THR A 324 -3.31 2.05 -19.75
CA THR A 324 -4.34 3.05 -20.06
C THR A 324 -3.90 4.01 -21.16
N THR A 325 -2.71 4.60 -21.09
CA THR A 325 -2.23 5.54 -22.11
C THR A 325 -1.57 4.84 -23.28
N GLY A 326 -0.77 3.80 -23.03
CA GLY A 326 0.01 3.10 -24.05
C GLY A 326 -0.84 2.45 -25.13
N THR A 327 -2.06 2.02 -24.81
CA THR A 327 -3.03 1.51 -25.78
C THR A 327 -3.41 2.55 -26.85
N PHE A 328 -3.37 3.84 -26.51
CA PHE A 328 -3.66 4.94 -27.42
C PHE A 328 -2.40 5.59 -28.00
N THR A 329 -1.37 5.79 -27.18
CA THR A 329 -0.16 6.55 -27.57
C THR A 329 0.79 5.74 -28.46
N ILE A 330 0.96 4.43 -28.21
CA ILE A 330 1.88 3.57 -28.99
C ILE A 330 1.44 3.46 -30.46
N PRO A 331 0.17 3.10 -30.78
CA PRO A 331 -0.28 3.07 -32.17
C PRO A 331 -0.14 4.42 -32.86
N LEU A 332 -0.39 5.49 -32.14
CA LEU A 332 -0.37 6.85 -32.67
C LEU A 332 1.07 7.32 -32.97
N MET A 333 2.03 7.04 -32.10
CA MET A 333 3.46 7.26 -32.36
C MET A 333 3.94 6.47 -33.59
N LYS A 334 3.51 5.21 -33.73
CA LYS A 334 3.84 4.38 -34.90
C LYS A 334 3.32 4.98 -36.20
N ARG A 335 2.09 5.52 -36.21
CA ARG A 335 1.48 6.16 -37.39
C ARG A 335 2.25 7.39 -37.89
N VAL A 336 2.99 8.07 -37.00
CA VAL A 336 3.84 9.22 -37.39
C VAL A 336 5.31 8.85 -37.64
N GLY A 337 5.61 7.55 -37.76
CA GLY A 337 6.90 7.04 -38.24
C GLY A 337 7.87 6.56 -37.17
N PHE A 338 7.44 6.42 -35.91
CA PHE A 338 8.27 5.77 -34.88
C PHE A 338 8.26 4.25 -35.09
N SER A 339 9.40 3.59 -34.86
CA SER A 339 9.43 2.12 -34.83
C SER A 339 8.64 1.60 -33.62
N ALA A 340 8.19 0.35 -33.67
CA ALA A 340 7.45 -0.24 -32.56
C ALA A 340 8.26 -0.24 -31.26
N GLU A 341 9.57 -0.50 -31.35
CA GLU A 341 10.50 -0.48 -30.22
C GLU A 341 10.66 0.92 -29.65
N LYS A 342 10.79 1.95 -30.50
CA LYS A 342 10.91 3.35 -30.05
C LYS A 342 9.62 3.84 -29.40
N ALA A 343 8.46 3.52 -29.98
CA ALA A 343 7.17 3.90 -29.42
C ALA A 343 6.94 3.25 -28.03
N GLY A 344 7.26 1.96 -27.89
CA GLY A 344 7.20 1.27 -26.60
C GLY A 344 8.22 1.82 -25.59
N ALA A 345 9.44 2.12 -26.01
CA ALA A 345 10.46 2.70 -25.14
C ALA A 345 10.09 4.10 -24.62
N VAL A 346 9.44 4.93 -25.45
CA VAL A 346 8.94 6.25 -25.03
C VAL A 346 7.84 6.10 -23.99
N GLU A 347 6.88 5.21 -24.19
CA GLU A 347 5.77 5.00 -23.26
C GLU A 347 6.22 4.43 -21.91
N VAL A 348 7.21 3.53 -21.91
CA VAL A 348 7.76 2.97 -20.66
C VAL A 348 8.61 4.01 -19.89
N ALA A 349 9.19 4.98 -20.59
CA ALA A 349 10.04 6.00 -19.99
C ALA A 349 9.27 7.23 -19.48
N SER A 350 8.02 7.42 -19.91
CA SER A 350 7.12 8.50 -19.51
C SER A 350 6.30 8.14 -18.28
#